data_AF-A0A9X1DAG4-F1
#
_entry.id   AF-A0A9X1DAG4-F1
#
_cell.length_a   1.000
_cell.length_b   1.000
_cell.length_c   1.000
_cell.angle_alpha   90.00
_cell.angle_beta   90.00
_cell.angle_gamma   90.00
#
_symmetry.space_group_name_H-M   'P 1'
#
loop_
_entity.id
_entity.type
_entity.pdbx_description
1 polymer ?
#
loop_
_entity_poly.entity_id
_entity_poly.type
_entity_poly.pdbx_seq_one_letter_code
_entity_poly.pdbx_strand_id
1 'polypeptide(L)'
;MSADAPASSPPSAAPAPVSPLSVPIFRAVWVASMASNFGGLIQSVGASWMMTSLGGSAEMIALVQTSTSLPIMLLSMWAGAMADNLDRRKVMLVAQTFMLLVSLALAAAAWLGIMTPWLLLSLTFLIGCGTALNSPAWQASVGDMVPRAALPNAVALNSMGFNIARSVGPALGGLIVAAGGAAAAFMINALSYVGLMGVLARWAPDVPPRLLPREKLGVAMGAGLRYVAMSPPILRIMVRSALFGLAASAVPAMMPLVARDIVQGGAFTYGVLLGFFGLGAVGGALGSGWLRQRLSSESLVRLASAALAAGAATTGISPYLPITLAALALAGAGWVVALSTFNVNVQMSSPRWVVARSLAIYQMAVFGAMAGGSWMFGIIAQDHGAVLALHVAAAILIAGLAVSILLPLESVDDMNLDPQNLWQEPDMAVPVSPRSGPVVITIDHRVPQANIPAFLTAMEERRRIRRRDGARGWTLMRDLADPELWVERYDVPTWLDYIRHNQRRTFADAPNSDDLRSLRAEESEPVVRRLLERQTSALPFFGRTLGARELADPMTDPTRSN
;
A
#
# COMPACT_ATOMS: atom_id res chain seq x y z
N MET A 1 19.44 61.67 13.57
CA MET A 1 20.06 60.81 12.54
C MET A 1 19.26 59.53 12.47
N SER A 2 18.28 59.53 11.57
CA SER A 2 17.41 58.40 11.24
C SER A 2 18.13 57.58 10.16
N ALA A 3 18.34 56.29 10.39
CA ALA A 3 18.88 55.38 9.39
C ALA A 3 17.82 54.32 9.07
N ASP A 4 17.30 54.38 7.84
CA ASP A 4 16.33 53.45 7.27
C ASP A 4 16.89 52.03 7.20
N ALA A 5 16.13 51.07 7.74
CA ALA A 5 16.32 49.66 7.45
C ALA A 5 15.74 49.35 6.05
N PRO A 6 16.41 48.51 5.23
CA PRO A 6 15.90 48.18 3.91
C PRO A 6 14.62 47.34 4.03
N ALA A 7 13.55 47.82 3.41
CA ALA A 7 12.27 47.12 3.32
C ALA A 7 12.46 45.75 2.66
N SER A 8 12.07 44.70 3.37
CA SER A 8 11.98 43.33 2.87
C SER A 8 11.04 43.28 1.67
N SER A 9 11.54 42.80 0.53
CA SER A 9 10.74 42.58 -0.68
C SER A 9 9.57 41.64 -0.38
N PRO A 10 8.37 41.87 -0.93
CA PRO A 10 7.24 40.96 -0.73
C PRO A 10 7.57 39.59 -1.34
N PRO A 11 7.05 38.48 -0.77
CA PRO A 11 7.25 37.15 -1.34
C PRO A 11 6.73 37.13 -2.78
N SER A 12 7.59 36.69 -3.70
CA SER A 12 7.25 36.48 -5.11
C SER A 12 5.92 35.75 -5.22
N ALA A 13 4.97 36.34 -5.96
CA ALA A 13 3.70 35.73 -6.29
C ALA A 13 3.94 34.29 -6.79
N ALA A 14 3.20 33.32 -6.24
CA ALA A 14 3.30 31.93 -6.67
C ALA A 14 3.09 31.86 -8.19
N PRO A 15 3.96 31.17 -8.95
CA PRO A 15 3.79 31.06 -10.39
C PRO A 15 2.40 30.47 -10.70
N ALA A 16 1.73 31.02 -11.72
CA ALA A 16 0.41 30.61 -12.14
C ALA A 16 0.34 29.07 -12.31
N PRO A 17 -0.78 28.42 -11.94
CA PRO A 17 -0.90 26.97 -12.00
C PRO A 17 -0.73 26.49 -13.44
N VAL A 18 0.44 25.93 -13.76
CA VAL A 18 0.72 25.36 -15.08
C VAL A 18 -0.21 24.19 -15.28
N SER A 19 -1.09 24.27 -16.29
CA SER A 19 -1.98 23.17 -16.66
C SER A 19 -1.14 21.94 -17.05
N PRO A 20 -1.34 20.77 -16.41
CA PRO A 20 -0.59 19.56 -16.74
C PRO A 20 -0.72 19.16 -18.22
N LEU A 21 -1.90 19.41 -18.81
CA LEU A 21 -2.19 19.10 -20.22
C LEU A 21 -1.44 19.99 -21.21
N SER A 22 -0.85 21.09 -20.75
CA SER A 22 0.05 21.90 -21.58
C SER A 22 1.40 21.20 -21.84
N VAL A 23 1.79 20.25 -20.97
CA VAL A 23 3.02 19.45 -21.13
C VAL A 23 2.75 18.35 -22.17
N PRO A 24 3.37 18.40 -23.38
CA PRO A 24 2.98 17.53 -24.49
C PRO A 24 3.12 16.04 -24.19
N ILE A 25 4.20 15.65 -23.49
CA ILE A 25 4.45 14.27 -23.13
C ILE A 25 3.45 13.75 -22.11
N PHE A 26 3.15 14.54 -21.07
CA PHE A 26 2.14 14.18 -20.07
C PHE A 26 0.77 14.03 -20.73
N ARG A 27 0.36 14.96 -21.59
CA ARG A 27 -0.90 14.87 -22.34
C ARG A 27 -0.99 13.59 -23.17
N ALA A 28 0.05 13.28 -23.94
CA ALA A 28 0.07 12.07 -24.77
C ALA A 28 -0.02 10.79 -23.93
N VAL A 29 0.76 10.72 -22.84
CA VAL A 29 0.77 9.58 -21.93
C VAL A 29 -0.55 9.45 -21.18
N TRP A 30 -1.15 10.56 -20.75
CA TRP A 30 -2.44 10.60 -20.06
C TRP A 30 -3.57 10.10 -20.96
N VAL A 31 -3.67 10.58 -22.20
CA VAL A 31 -4.70 10.12 -23.16
C VAL A 31 -4.54 8.63 -23.46
N ALA A 32 -3.31 8.17 -23.72
CA ALA A 32 -3.05 6.77 -24.00
C ALA A 32 -3.32 5.85 -22.78
N SER A 33 -3.01 6.34 -21.58
CA SER A 33 -3.31 5.64 -20.32
C SER A 33 -4.81 5.59 -20.05
N MET A 34 -5.55 6.65 -20.35
CA MET A 34 -7.01 6.63 -20.28
C MET A 34 -7.58 5.56 -21.21
N ALA A 35 -7.16 5.52 -22.47
CA ALA A 35 -7.58 4.46 -23.40
C ALA A 35 -7.25 3.06 -22.85
N SER A 36 -6.06 2.87 -22.28
CA SER A 36 -5.65 1.59 -21.68
C SER A 36 -6.48 1.22 -20.44
N ASN A 37 -6.83 2.19 -19.59
CA ASN A 37 -7.70 1.97 -18.44
C ASN A 37 -9.12 1.58 -18.85
N PHE A 38 -9.68 2.23 -19.87
CA PHE A 38 -10.96 1.84 -20.46
C PHE A 38 -10.89 0.42 -21.03
N GLY A 39 -9.83 0.10 -21.79
CA GLY A 39 -9.58 -1.23 -22.32
C GLY A 39 -9.59 -2.30 -21.22
N GLY A 40 -8.87 -2.09 -20.12
CA GLY A 40 -8.81 -3.03 -19.01
C GLY A 40 -10.17 -3.26 -18.35
N LEU A 41 -10.97 -2.19 -18.15
CA LEU A 41 -12.32 -2.30 -17.59
C LEU A 41 -13.27 -3.02 -18.54
N ILE A 42 -13.20 -2.74 -19.84
CA ILE A 42 -13.97 -3.43 -20.87
C ILE A 42 -13.63 -4.92 -20.89
N GLN A 43 -12.35 -5.29 -20.81
CA GLN A 43 -11.92 -6.69 -20.72
C GLN A 43 -12.36 -7.36 -19.43
N SER A 44 -12.34 -6.66 -18.28
CA SER A 44 -12.85 -7.19 -17.02
C SER A 44 -14.35 -7.53 -17.10
N VAL A 45 -15.14 -6.65 -17.71
CA VAL A 45 -16.57 -6.91 -17.97
C VAL A 45 -16.76 -8.09 -18.92
N GLY A 46 -15.99 -8.11 -20.02
CA GLY A 46 -16.01 -9.21 -20.98
C GLY A 46 -15.65 -10.54 -20.35
N ALA A 47 -14.64 -10.59 -19.48
CA ALA A 47 -14.20 -11.81 -18.82
C ALA A 47 -15.26 -12.32 -17.83
N SER A 48 -15.80 -11.42 -16.99
CA SER A 48 -16.84 -11.78 -16.03
C SER A 48 -18.10 -12.30 -16.72
N TRP A 49 -18.53 -11.66 -17.80
CA TRP A 49 -19.69 -12.11 -18.57
C TRP A 49 -19.42 -13.37 -19.42
N MET A 50 -18.22 -13.51 -19.98
CA MET A 50 -17.82 -14.73 -20.69
C MET A 50 -17.87 -15.95 -19.78
N MET A 51 -17.43 -15.82 -18.52
CA MET A 51 -17.53 -16.90 -17.54
C MET A 51 -18.98 -17.34 -17.32
N THR A 52 -19.90 -16.38 -17.18
CA THR A 52 -21.34 -16.64 -17.12
C THR A 52 -21.84 -17.36 -18.38
N SER A 53 -21.38 -16.93 -19.56
CA SER A 53 -21.81 -17.47 -20.87
C SER A 53 -21.27 -18.89 -21.13
N LEU A 54 -20.12 -19.25 -20.55
CA LEU A 54 -19.55 -20.59 -20.61
C LEU A 54 -20.30 -21.61 -19.72
N GLY A 55 -21.31 -21.18 -18.98
CA GLY A 55 -21.99 -22.02 -18.00
C GLY A 55 -21.12 -22.31 -16.76
N GLY A 56 -20.18 -21.41 -16.44
CA GLY A 56 -19.38 -21.52 -15.22
C GLY A 56 -20.25 -21.51 -13.97
N SER A 57 -19.85 -22.27 -12.95
CA SER A 57 -20.52 -22.24 -11.65
C SER A 57 -20.41 -20.85 -11.02
N ALA A 58 -21.25 -20.57 -10.00
CA ALA A 58 -21.18 -19.31 -9.26
C ALA A 58 -19.78 -19.09 -8.63
N GLU A 59 -19.12 -20.16 -8.20
CA GLU A 59 -17.72 -20.12 -7.76
C GLU A 59 -16.79 -19.67 -8.88
N MET A 60 -16.90 -20.25 -10.08
CA MET A 60 -16.04 -19.87 -11.22
C MET A 60 -16.25 -18.41 -11.65
N ILE A 61 -17.48 -17.91 -11.62
CA ILE A 61 -17.81 -16.51 -11.90
C ILE A 61 -17.13 -15.60 -10.87
N ALA A 62 -17.22 -15.94 -9.58
CA ALA A 62 -16.58 -15.17 -8.52
C ALA A 62 -15.04 -15.26 -8.57
N LEU A 63 -14.48 -16.40 -9.00
CA LEU A 63 -13.05 -16.58 -9.21
C LEU A 63 -12.48 -15.65 -10.27
N VAL A 64 -13.28 -15.08 -11.18
CA VAL A 64 -12.81 -14.04 -12.10
C VAL A 64 -12.35 -12.81 -11.30
N GLN A 65 -13.09 -12.39 -10.27
CA GLN A 65 -12.67 -11.31 -9.37
C GLN A 65 -11.43 -11.69 -8.54
N THR A 66 -11.33 -12.95 -8.11
CA THR A 66 -10.12 -13.49 -7.46
C THR A 66 -8.92 -13.40 -8.39
N SER A 67 -9.06 -13.79 -9.66
CA SER A 67 -7.98 -13.80 -10.65
C SER A 67 -7.40 -12.41 -10.93
N THR A 68 -8.19 -11.35 -10.77
CA THR A 68 -7.72 -9.96 -10.95
C THR A 68 -7.10 -9.38 -9.68
N SER A 69 -7.57 -9.80 -8.50
CA SER A 69 -7.12 -9.27 -7.20
C SER A 69 -5.88 -9.99 -6.65
N LEU A 70 -5.80 -11.31 -6.86
CA LEU A 70 -4.75 -12.17 -6.35
C LEU A 70 -3.34 -11.79 -6.85
N PRO A 71 -3.12 -11.45 -8.14
CA PRO A 71 -1.81 -11.00 -8.60
C PRO A 71 -1.31 -9.75 -7.88
N ILE A 72 -2.21 -8.80 -7.59
CA ILE A 72 -1.87 -7.57 -6.88
C ILE A 72 -1.43 -7.92 -5.45
N MET A 73 -2.13 -8.83 -4.78
CA MET A 73 -1.70 -9.35 -3.47
C MET A 73 -0.27 -9.91 -3.55
N LEU A 74 -0.02 -10.86 -4.45
CA LEU A 74 1.25 -11.58 -4.54
C LEU A 74 2.43 -10.69 -4.94
N LEU A 75 2.18 -9.73 -5.84
CA LEU A 75 3.25 -8.98 -6.50
C LEU A 75 3.40 -7.55 -6.00
N SER A 76 2.46 -7.00 -5.21
CA SER A 76 2.49 -5.59 -4.75
C SER A 76 3.85 -5.15 -4.17
N MET A 77 4.42 -5.94 -3.26
CA MET A 77 5.69 -5.62 -2.61
C MET A 77 6.89 -5.68 -3.58
N TRP A 78 6.90 -6.67 -4.46
CA TRP A 78 7.94 -6.84 -5.48
C TRP A 78 7.83 -5.81 -6.61
N ALA A 79 6.62 -5.44 -7.01
CA ALA A 79 6.37 -4.47 -8.06
C ALA A 79 6.79 -3.06 -7.63
N GLY A 80 6.47 -2.64 -6.39
CA GLY A 80 6.93 -1.35 -5.85
C GLY A 80 8.45 -1.28 -5.78
N ALA A 81 9.07 -2.36 -5.30
CA ALA A 81 10.51 -2.51 -5.30
C ALA A 81 11.16 -2.40 -6.69
N MET A 82 10.52 -3.01 -7.69
CA MET A 82 10.99 -2.95 -9.07
C MET A 82 10.88 -1.53 -9.62
N ALA A 83 9.79 -0.82 -9.34
CA ALA A 83 9.55 0.55 -9.77
C ALA A 83 10.54 1.57 -9.16
N ASP A 84 11.03 1.31 -7.94
CA ASP A 84 12.05 2.13 -7.29
C ASP A 84 13.46 1.84 -7.82
N ASN A 85 13.72 0.59 -8.22
CA ASN A 85 15.06 0.12 -8.56
C ASN A 85 15.37 0.11 -10.06
N LEU A 86 14.39 -0.17 -10.90
CA LEU A 86 14.58 -0.20 -12.34
C LEU A 86 14.18 1.11 -13.00
N ASP A 87 14.51 1.20 -14.28
CA ASP A 87 13.99 2.25 -15.15
C ASP A 87 12.47 2.04 -15.32
N ARG A 88 11.69 3.00 -14.83
CA ARG A 88 10.21 2.95 -14.80
C ARG A 88 9.63 2.78 -16.20
N ARG A 89 10.21 3.43 -17.21
CA ARG A 89 9.79 3.29 -18.61
C ARG A 89 9.96 1.86 -19.10
N LYS A 90 11.10 1.23 -18.81
CA LYS A 90 11.36 -0.17 -19.21
C LYS A 90 10.42 -1.13 -18.51
N VAL A 91 10.19 -0.95 -17.21
CA VAL A 91 9.23 -1.76 -16.44
C VAL A 91 7.83 -1.67 -17.04
N MET A 92 7.37 -0.45 -17.35
CA MET A 92 6.07 -0.23 -17.98
C MET A 92 6.00 -0.87 -19.36
N LEU A 93 7.00 -0.68 -20.23
CA LEU A 93 7.01 -1.30 -21.57
C LEU A 93 6.98 -2.83 -21.53
N VAL A 94 7.72 -3.46 -20.62
CA VAL A 94 7.70 -4.91 -20.42
C VAL A 94 6.32 -5.38 -19.95
N ALA A 95 5.74 -4.70 -18.96
CA ALA A 95 4.42 -5.04 -18.44
C ALA A 95 3.32 -4.86 -19.52
N GLN A 96 3.36 -3.78 -20.29
CA GLN A 96 2.42 -3.50 -21.38
C GLN A 96 2.54 -4.52 -22.51
N THR A 97 3.77 -4.90 -22.89
CA THR A 97 4.01 -5.94 -23.90
C THR A 97 3.46 -7.29 -23.44
N PHE A 98 3.69 -7.64 -22.18
CA PHE A 98 3.16 -8.86 -21.59
C PHE A 98 1.62 -8.86 -21.58
N MET A 99 0.98 -7.80 -21.10
CA MET A 99 -0.48 -7.68 -21.11
C MET A 99 -1.07 -7.70 -22.53
N LEU A 100 -0.39 -7.09 -23.51
CA LEU A 100 -0.78 -7.13 -24.91
C LEU A 100 -0.80 -8.58 -25.44
N LEU A 101 0.28 -9.33 -25.24
CA LEU A 101 0.38 -10.71 -25.71
C LEU A 101 -0.68 -11.60 -25.07
N VAL A 102 -0.89 -11.46 -23.76
CA VAL A 102 -1.90 -12.24 -23.03
C VAL A 102 -3.32 -11.84 -23.46
N SER A 103 -3.61 -10.55 -23.66
CA SER A 103 -4.92 -10.09 -24.15
C SER A 103 -5.19 -10.53 -25.60
N LEU A 104 -4.17 -10.59 -26.46
CA LEU A 104 -4.30 -11.17 -27.80
C LEU A 104 -4.59 -12.67 -27.73
N ALA A 105 -3.91 -13.42 -26.85
CA ALA A 105 -4.20 -14.83 -26.62
C ALA A 105 -5.63 -15.04 -26.10
N LEU A 106 -6.09 -14.18 -25.18
CA LEU A 106 -7.46 -14.20 -24.66
C LEU A 106 -8.50 -13.91 -25.75
N ALA A 107 -8.27 -12.90 -26.60
CA ALA A 107 -9.13 -12.59 -27.73
C ALA A 107 -9.17 -13.74 -28.76
N ALA A 108 -8.00 -14.30 -29.11
CA ALA A 108 -7.88 -15.40 -30.05
C ALA A 108 -8.59 -16.66 -29.54
N ALA A 109 -8.38 -17.05 -28.29
CA ALA A 109 -9.06 -18.20 -27.69
C ALA A 109 -10.59 -18.02 -27.66
N ALA A 110 -11.08 -16.80 -27.45
CA ALA A 110 -12.50 -16.49 -27.48
C ALA A 110 -13.08 -16.57 -28.90
N TRP A 111 -12.38 -16.06 -29.92
CA TRP A 111 -12.81 -16.16 -31.31
C TRP A 111 -12.76 -17.58 -31.88
N LEU A 112 -11.74 -18.35 -31.51
CA LEU A 112 -11.59 -19.74 -31.95
C LEU A 112 -12.58 -20.70 -31.26
N GLY A 113 -13.35 -20.23 -30.27
CA GLY A 113 -14.31 -21.05 -29.54
C GLY A 113 -13.67 -22.11 -28.63
N ILE A 114 -12.37 -21.99 -28.34
CA ILE A 114 -11.61 -22.93 -27.49
C ILE A 114 -11.56 -22.50 -26.02
N MET A 115 -12.30 -21.45 -25.66
CA MET A 115 -12.27 -20.89 -24.31
C MET A 115 -12.91 -21.83 -23.29
N THR A 116 -12.17 -22.15 -22.23
CA THR A 116 -12.67 -22.89 -21.06
C THR A 116 -12.63 -22.00 -19.81
N PRO A 117 -13.40 -22.31 -18.74
CA PRO A 117 -13.35 -21.55 -17.49
C PRO A 117 -11.93 -21.39 -16.91
N TRP A 118 -11.15 -22.48 -16.85
CA TRP A 118 -9.79 -22.44 -16.34
C TRP A 118 -8.82 -21.66 -17.24
N LEU A 119 -8.99 -21.75 -18.56
CA LEU A 119 -8.19 -20.94 -19.49
C LEU A 119 -8.50 -19.45 -19.32
N LEU A 120 -9.77 -19.08 -19.18
CA LEU A 120 -10.20 -17.72 -18.92
C LEU A 120 -9.58 -17.19 -17.61
N LEU A 121 -9.71 -17.93 -16.51
CA LEU A 121 -9.12 -17.56 -15.21
C LEU A 121 -7.59 -17.43 -15.27
N SER A 122 -6.91 -18.31 -16.00
CA SER A 122 -5.46 -18.28 -16.13
C SER A 122 -5.00 -17.03 -16.90
N LEU A 123 -5.66 -16.71 -18.01
CA LEU A 123 -5.33 -15.54 -18.82
C LEU A 123 -5.68 -14.23 -18.11
N THR A 124 -6.81 -14.16 -17.39
CA THR A 124 -7.16 -12.98 -16.58
C THR A 124 -6.20 -12.79 -15.42
N PHE A 125 -5.75 -13.88 -14.79
CA PHE A 125 -4.69 -13.86 -13.77
C PHE A 125 -3.38 -13.30 -14.33
N LEU A 126 -2.94 -13.78 -15.50
CA LEU A 126 -1.73 -13.28 -16.16
C LEU A 126 -1.85 -11.78 -16.52
N ILE A 127 -2.99 -11.32 -17.05
CA ILE A 127 -3.23 -9.87 -17.25
C ILE A 127 -3.13 -9.10 -15.93
N GLY A 128 -3.68 -9.67 -14.85
CA GLY A 128 -3.56 -9.12 -13.49
C GLY A 128 -2.11 -9.04 -13.01
N CYS A 129 -1.25 -10.02 -13.32
CA CYS A 129 0.18 -9.95 -13.02
C CYS A 129 0.87 -8.78 -13.73
N GLY A 130 0.57 -8.59 -15.02
CA GLY A 130 1.07 -7.43 -15.77
C GLY A 130 0.60 -6.10 -15.19
N THR A 131 -0.67 -6.04 -14.77
CA THR A 131 -1.26 -4.86 -14.13
C THR A 131 -0.58 -4.55 -12.79
N ALA A 132 -0.33 -5.57 -11.97
CA ALA A 132 0.35 -5.44 -10.69
C ALA A 132 1.77 -4.89 -10.84
N LEU A 133 2.49 -5.31 -11.90
CA LEU A 133 3.83 -4.78 -12.23
C LEU A 133 3.78 -3.35 -12.77
N ASN A 134 2.80 -3.03 -13.62
CA ASN A 134 2.66 -1.72 -14.25
C ASN A 134 2.26 -0.61 -13.26
N SER A 135 1.37 -0.92 -12.30
CA SER A 135 0.71 0.11 -11.48
C SER A 135 1.66 0.96 -10.62
N PRO A 136 2.68 0.40 -9.93
CA PRO A 136 3.62 1.21 -9.16
C PRO A 136 4.55 2.04 -10.05
N ALA A 137 5.02 1.47 -11.17
CA ALA A 137 5.86 2.17 -12.13
C ALA A 137 5.13 3.36 -12.77
N TRP A 138 3.85 3.16 -13.13
CA TRP A 138 2.97 4.23 -13.61
C TRP A 138 2.83 5.36 -12.58
N GLN A 139 2.47 5.04 -11.33
CA GLN A 139 2.28 6.04 -10.29
C GLN A 139 3.55 6.88 -10.04
N ALA A 140 4.71 6.24 -10.03
CA ALA A 140 5.98 6.93 -9.85
C ALA A 140 6.38 7.78 -11.08
N SER A 141 6.02 7.34 -12.29
CA SER A 141 6.37 8.02 -13.54
C SER A 141 5.68 9.37 -13.75
N VAL A 142 4.53 9.61 -13.11
CA VAL A 142 3.77 10.88 -13.25
C VAL A 142 4.64 12.07 -12.84
N GLY A 143 5.42 11.94 -11.78
CA GLY A 143 6.35 12.98 -11.30
C GLY A 143 7.52 13.25 -12.24
N ASP A 144 7.88 12.29 -13.09
CA ASP A 144 8.96 12.43 -14.07
C ASP A 144 8.49 13.13 -15.35
N MET A 145 7.16 13.22 -15.57
CA MET A 145 6.58 13.77 -16.79
C MET A 145 6.21 15.26 -16.67
N VAL A 146 6.02 15.77 -15.45
CA VAL A 146 5.57 17.15 -15.23
C VAL A 146 6.51 17.90 -14.28
N PRO A 147 6.67 19.22 -14.45
CA PRO A 147 7.37 20.04 -13.47
C PRO A 147 6.74 19.92 -12.08
N ARG A 148 7.57 20.06 -11.03
CA ARG A 148 7.11 19.95 -9.62
C ARG A 148 5.89 20.83 -9.30
N ALA A 149 5.80 22.03 -9.88
CA ALA A 149 4.68 22.95 -9.70
C ALA A 149 3.35 22.45 -10.30
N ALA A 150 3.40 21.61 -11.34
CA ALA A 150 2.22 21.05 -12.01
C ALA A 150 1.81 19.67 -11.44
N LEU A 151 2.64 19.05 -10.60
CA LEU A 151 2.43 17.70 -10.07
C LEU A 151 1.10 17.52 -9.34
N PRO A 152 0.66 18.41 -8.43
CA PRO A 152 -0.63 18.25 -7.75
C PRO A 152 -1.80 18.21 -8.73
N ASN A 153 -1.80 19.09 -9.73
CA ASN A 153 -2.82 19.15 -10.77
C ASN A 153 -2.79 17.88 -11.66
N ALA A 154 -1.60 17.37 -11.96
CA ALA A 154 -1.43 16.15 -12.75
C ALA A 154 -1.97 14.92 -12.02
N VAL A 155 -1.71 14.81 -10.71
CA VAL A 155 -2.27 13.76 -9.86
C VAL A 155 -3.79 13.86 -9.80
N ALA A 156 -4.33 15.06 -9.60
CA ALA A 156 -5.78 15.29 -9.58
C ALA A 156 -6.44 14.89 -10.90
N LEU A 157 -5.84 15.23 -12.05
CA LEU A 157 -6.35 14.86 -13.37
C LEU A 157 -6.31 13.34 -13.61
N ASN A 158 -5.26 12.66 -13.15
CA ASN A 158 -5.20 11.20 -13.18
C ASN A 158 -6.33 10.59 -12.36
N SER A 159 -6.51 11.03 -11.11
CA SER A 159 -7.60 10.55 -10.25
C SER A 159 -8.98 10.77 -10.89
N MET A 160 -9.20 11.91 -11.53
CA MET A 160 -10.43 12.20 -12.28
C MET A 160 -10.62 11.22 -13.44
N GLY A 161 -9.57 11.00 -14.24
CA GLY A 161 -9.59 10.06 -15.36
C GLY A 161 -9.93 8.63 -14.94
N PHE A 162 -9.26 8.12 -13.90
CA PHE A 162 -9.56 6.80 -13.33
C PHE A 162 -11.02 6.67 -12.86
N ASN A 163 -11.53 7.72 -12.22
CA ASN A 163 -12.92 7.77 -11.76
C ASN A 163 -13.90 7.74 -12.93
N ILE A 164 -13.66 8.52 -14.00
CA ILE A 164 -14.48 8.50 -15.21
C ILE A 164 -14.46 7.12 -15.87
N ALA A 165 -13.27 6.54 -16.04
CA ALA A 165 -13.10 5.21 -16.60
C ALA A 165 -13.89 4.17 -15.80
N ARG A 166 -13.83 4.22 -14.46
CA ARG A 166 -14.55 3.28 -13.59
C ARG A 166 -16.08 3.42 -13.67
N SER A 167 -16.62 4.61 -13.90
CA SER A 167 -18.07 4.81 -14.04
C SER A 167 -18.59 4.46 -15.42
N VAL A 168 -17.89 4.89 -16.48
CA VAL A 168 -18.37 4.79 -17.86
C VAL A 168 -17.86 3.52 -18.55
N GLY A 169 -16.64 3.09 -18.23
CA GLY A 169 -15.98 1.94 -18.84
C GLY A 169 -16.78 0.65 -18.73
N PRO A 170 -17.37 0.31 -17.58
CA PRO A 170 -18.21 -0.88 -17.47
C PRO A 170 -19.46 -0.87 -18.36
N ALA A 171 -20.14 0.27 -18.47
CA ALA A 171 -21.32 0.41 -19.32
C ALA A 171 -20.94 0.28 -20.81
N LEU A 172 -19.84 0.91 -21.22
CA LEU A 172 -19.28 0.74 -22.56
C LEU A 172 -18.86 -0.72 -22.81
N GLY A 173 -18.23 -1.36 -21.82
CA GLY A 173 -17.86 -2.77 -21.88
C GLY A 173 -19.06 -3.68 -22.04
N GLY A 174 -20.12 -3.46 -21.26
CA GLY A 174 -21.37 -4.21 -21.37
C GLY A 174 -22.03 -4.04 -22.73
N LEU A 175 -22.00 -2.82 -23.29
CA LEU A 175 -22.49 -2.55 -24.64
C LEU A 175 -21.66 -3.27 -25.71
N ILE A 176 -20.34 -3.21 -25.62
CA ILE A 176 -19.41 -3.90 -26.54
C ILE A 176 -19.64 -5.40 -26.49
N VAL A 177 -19.75 -5.98 -25.29
CA VAL A 177 -20.00 -7.41 -25.10
C VAL A 177 -21.37 -7.80 -25.63
N ALA A 178 -22.39 -6.97 -25.44
CA ALA A 178 -23.73 -7.22 -25.98
C ALA A 178 -23.76 -7.17 -27.52
N ALA A 179 -22.98 -6.28 -28.15
CA ALA A 179 -22.97 -6.09 -29.60
C ALA A 179 -22.02 -7.04 -30.36
N GLY A 180 -20.84 -7.30 -29.80
CA GLY A 180 -19.75 -8.04 -30.47
C GLY A 180 -19.18 -9.21 -29.67
N GLY A 181 -19.79 -9.57 -28.55
CA GLY A 181 -19.33 -10.63 -27.66
C GLY A 181 -18.07 -10.28 -26.85
N ALA A 182 -17.67 -11.20 -25.97
CA ALA A 182 -16.50 -11.00 -25.11
C ALA A 182 -15.17 -10.88 -25.90
N ALA A 183 -15.06 -11.54 -27.05
CA ALA A 183 -13.87 -11.46 -27.89
C ALA A 183 -13.59 -10.02 -28.39
N ALA A 184 -14.63 -9.26 -28.74
CA ALA A 184 -14.49 -7.86 -29.12
C ALA A 184 -13.96 -7.01 -27.95
N ALA A 185 -14.45 -7.25 -26.73
CA ALA A 185 -13.96 -6.59 -25.52
C ALA A 185 -12.47 -6.88 -25.26
N PHE A 186 -12.05 -8.14 -25.44
CA PHE A 186 -10.65 -8.54 -25.29
C PHE A 186 -9.74 -7.90 -26.35
N MET A 187 -10.20 -7.83 -27.60
CA MET A 187 -9.45 -7.19 -28.68
C MET A 187 -9.30 -5.68 -28.46
N ILE A 188 -10.36 -4.99 -28.02
CA ILE A 188 -10.29 -3.57 -27.69
C ILE A 188 -9.26 -3.31 -26.58
N ASN A 189 -9.20 -4.17 -25.56
CA ASN A 189 -8.16 -4.06 -24.54
C ASN A 189 -6.77 -4.27 -25.11
N ALA A 190 -6.56 -5.29 -25.95
CA ALA A 190 -5.27 -5.52 -26.60
C ALA A 190 -4.81 -4.29 -27.40
N LEU A 191 -5.69 -3.73 -28.24
CA LEU A 191 -5.37 -2.54 -29.04
C LEU A 191 -5.07 -1.30 -28.19
N SER A 192 -5.70 -1.17 -27.02
CA SER A 192 -5.48 -0.05 -26.10
C SER A 192 -4.04 0.04 -25.59
N TYR A 193 -3.35 -1.10 -25.43
CA TYR A 193 -1.96 -1.13 -24.99
C TYR A 193 -0.99 -0.62 -26.06
N VAL A 194 -1.28 -0.84 -27.34
CA VAL A 194 -0.40 -0.44 -28.46
C VAL A 194 -0.19 1.07 -28.48
N GLY A 195 -1.26 1.84 -28.25
CA GLY A 195 -1.19 3.30 -28.18
C GLY A 195 -0.27 3.77 -27.05
N LEU A 196 -0.45 3.22 -25.85
CA LEU A 196 0.37 3.55 -24.69
C LEU A 196 1.83 3.13 -24.87
N MET A 197 2.09 1.94 -25.42
CA MET A 197 3.44 1.49 -25.78
C MET A 197 4.11 2.45 -26.78
N GLY A 198 3.39 2.90 -27.81
CA GLY A 198 3.93 3.84 -28.80
C GLY A 198 4.30 5.20 -28.22
N VAL A 199 3.55 5.69 -27.24
CA VAL A 199 3.90 6.93 -26.52
C VAL A 199 5.08 6.70 -25.58
N LEU A 200 5.05 5.63 -24.78
CA LEU A 200 6.14 5.28 -23.85
C LEU A 200 7.46 4.96 -24.57
N ALA A 201 7.41 4.41 -25.79
CA ALA A 201 8.58 4.14 -26.60
C ALA A 201 9.28 5.42 -27.08
N ARG A 202 8.57 6.56 -27.12
CA ARG A 202 9.13 7.87 -27.50
C ARG A 202 9.53 8.73 -26.30
N TRP A 203 9.06 8.37 -25.11
CA TRP A 203 9.39 9.10 -23.89
C TRP A 203 10.83 8.83 -23.45
N ALA A 204 11.62 9.87 -23.22
CA ALA A 204 12.95 9.75 -22.62
C ALA A 204 12.97 10.57 -21.31
N PRO A 205 12.76 9.95 -20.15
CA PRO A 205 12.83 10.66 -18.87
C PRO A 205 14.25 11.13 -18.57
N ASP A 206 14.38 12.36 -18.10
CA ASP A 206 15.64 12.91 -17.60
C ASP A 206 15.81 12.49 -16.13
N VAL A 207 16.53 11.39 -15.90
CA VAL A 207 16.65 10.78 -14.57
C VAL A 207 17.89 11.36 -13.87
N PRO A 208 17.73 12.14 -12.79
CA PRO A 208 18.89 12.69 -12.09
C PRO A 208 19.78 11.58 -11.51
N PRO A 209 21.12 11.78 -11.48
CA PRO A 209 22.06 10.80 -10.96
C PRO A 209 21.80 10.51 -9.49
N ARG A 210 21.77 9.22 -9.14
CA ARG A 210 21.45 8.75 -7.79
C ARG A 210 22.65 8.98 -6.85
N LEU A 211 22.47 9.81 -5.82
CA LEU A 211 23.53 10.24 -4.89
C LEU A 211 23.84 9.26 -3.75
N LEU A 212 23.00 8.23 -3.52
CA LEU A 212 23.15 7.30 -2.40
C LEU A 212 23.07 5.82 -2.83
N PRO A 213 23.88 4.93 -2.24
CA PRO A 213 23.78 3.49 -2.46
C PRO A 213 22.43 2.94 -2.02
N ARG A 214 21.90 1.99 -2.80
CA ARG A 214 20.60 1.36 -2.55
C ARG A 214 20.60 0.58 -1.23
N GLU A 215 19.48 0.65 -0.52
CA GLU A 215 19.18 -0.32 0.51
C GLU A 215 18.83 -1.67 -0.16
N LYS A 216 19.42 -2.77 0.33
CA LYS A 216 19.11 -4.10 -0.20
C LYS A 216 17.63 -4.40 0.03
N LEU A 217 16.94 -4.78 -1.03
CA LEU A 217 15.48 -4.84 -1.04
C LEU A 217 14.89 -5.74 0.05
N GLY A 218 15.46 -6.94 0.24
CA GLY A 218 15.01 -7.87 1.27
C GLY A 218 15.17 -7.32 2.70
N VAL A 219 16.22 -6.51 2.95
CA VAL A 219 16.43 -5.87 4.26
C VAL A 219 15.38 -4.78 4.51
N ALA A 220 15.06 -4.00 3.49
CA ALA A 220 14.01 -2.97 3.57
C ALA A 220 12.60 -3.58 3.73
N MET A 221 12.31 -4.68 3.04
CA MET A 221 11.04 -5.43 3.18
C MET A 221 10.89 -6.01 4.58
N GLY A 222 11.93 -6.67 5.10
CA GLY A 222 11.94 -7.20 6.47
C GLY A 222 11.78 -6.10 7.53
N ALA A 223 12.39 -4.94 7.32
CA ALA A 223 12.20 -3.78 8.18
C ALA A 223 10.75 -3.26 8.17
N GLY A 224 10.12 -3.17 6.99
CA GLY A 224 8.71 -2.78 6.85
C GLY A 224 7.75 -3.77 7.52
N LEU A 225 7.94 -5.07 7.30
CA LEU A 225 7.11 -6.11 7.93
C LEU A 225 7.24 -6.08 9.45
N ARG A 226 8.47 -5.96 9.96
CA ARG A 226 8.72 -5.83 11.40
C ARG A 226 8.08 -4.57 11.97
N TYR A 227 8.16 -3.44 11.26
CA TYR A 227 7.54 -2.20 11.70
C TYR A 227 6.03 -2.37 11.83
N VAL A 228 5.36 -2.89 10.80
CA VAL A 228 3.91 -3.17 10.81
C VAL A 228 3.55 -4.14 11.94
N ALA A 229 4.25 -5.26 12.06
CA ALA A 229 3.99 -6.28 13.09
C ALA A 229 4.20 -5.78 14.53
N MET A 230 5.04 -4.77 14.73
CA MET A 230 5.31 -4.16 16.05
C MET A 230 4.51 -2.88 16.28
N SER A 231 3.64 -2.46 15.35
CA SER A 231 2.86 -1.22 15.42
C SER A 231 1.37 -1.52 15.60
N PRO A 232 0.84 -1.52 16.84
CA PRO A 232 -0.57 -1.78 17.11
C PRO A 232 -1.57 -0.96 16.28
N PRO A 233 -1.36 0.36 16.05
CA PRO A 233 -2.31 1.17 15.27
C PRO A 233 -2.41 0.68 13.81
N ILE A 234 -1.27 0.33 13.21
CA ILE A 234 -1.23 -0.20 11.85
C ILE A 234 -1.86 -1.59 11.79
N LEU A 235 -1.60 -2.47 12.76
CA LEU A 235 -2.24 -3.79 12.81
C LEU A 235 -3.77 -3.70 12.90
N ARG A 236 -4.30 -2.77 13.69
CA ARG A 236 -5.76 -2.51 13.73
C ARG A 236 -6.29 -2.12 12.35
N ILE A 237 -5.56 -1.25 11.63
CA ILE A 237 -5.92 -0.88 10.25
C ILE A 237 -5.84 -2.09 9.31
N MET A 238 -4.80 -2.94 9.40
CA MET A 238 -4.66 -4.15 8.57
C MET A 238 -5.84 -5.09 8.77
N VAL A 239 -6.18 -5.42 10.02
CA VAL A 239 -7.28 -6.35 10.34
C VAL A 239 -8.61 -5.78 9.86
N ARG A 240 -8.89 -4.50 10.12
CA ARG A 240 -10.15 -3.88 9.74
C ARG A 240 -10.31 -3.73 8.24
N SER A 241 -9.25 -3.34 7.55
CA SER A 241 -9.26 -3.22 6.09
C SER A 241 -9.34 -4.58 5.40
N ALA A 242 -8.73 -5.62 5.98
CA ALA A 242 -8.89 -7.00 5.51
C ALA A 242 -10.33 -7.50 5.72
N LEU A 243 -10.90 -7.36 6.92
CA LEU A 243 -12.30 -7.76 7.18
C LEU A 243 -13.28 -7.03 6.25
N PHE A 244 -13.07 -5.72 6.07
CA PHE A 244 -13.85 -4.91 5.13
C PHE A 244 -13.66 -5.40 3.69
N GLY A 245 -12.42 -5.55 3.22
CA GLY A 245 -12.11 -5.98 1.85
C GLY A 245 -12.66 -7.37 1.52
N LEU A 246 -12.63 -8.29 2.50
CA LEU A 246 -13.24 -9.61 2.41
C LEU A 246 -14.73 -9.48 2.13
N ALA A 247 -15.49 -8.87 3.03
CA ALA A 247 -16.94 -8.76 2.90
C ALA A 247 -17.36 -7.91 1.69
N ALA A 248 -16.66 -6.79 1.47
CA ALA A 248 -16.94 -5.88 0.38
C ALA A 248 -16.85 -6.58 -0.98
N SER A 249 -15.87 -7.47 -1.16
CA SER A 249 -15.60 -8.15 -2.44
C SER A 249 -16.77 -8.97 -2.99
N ALA A 250 -17.74 -9.33 -2.14
CA ALA A 250 -18.97 -10.00 -2.55
C ALA A 250 -19.73 -9.20 -3.61
N VAL A 251 -19.78 -7.87 -3.51
CA VAL A 251 -20.59 -7.04 -4.41
C VAL A 251 -20.10 -7.15 -5.87
N PRO A 252 -18.83 -6.85 -6.21
CA PRO A 252 -18.34 -7.03 -7.58
C PRO A 252 -18.32 -8.50 -8.01
N ALA A 253 -18.01 -9.45 -7.10
CA ALA A 253 -17.95 -10.88 -7.44
C ALA A 253 -19.32 -11.47 -7.81
N MET A 254 -20.39 -11.03 -7.14
CA MET A 254 -21.77 -11.46 -7.41
C MET A 254 -22.44 -10.64 -8.51
N MET A 255 -21.81 -9.54 -8.94
CA MET A 255 -22.16 -8.65 -10.07
C MET A 255 -22.89 -9.38 -11.23
N PRO A 256 -22.21 -10.35 -11.88
CA PRO A 256 -22.76 -11.05 -13.03
C PRO A 256 -23.96 -11.94 -12.68
N LEU A 257 -23.97 -12.56 -11.49
CA LEU A 257 -25.06 -13.42 -11.01
C LEU A 257 -26.31 -12.59 -10.70
N VAL A 258 -26.15 -11.43 -10.06
CA VAL A 258 -27.25 -10.48 -9.83
C VAL A 258 -27.88 -10.06 -11.15
N ALA A 259 -27.05 -9.73 -12.14
CA ALA A 259 -27.53 -9.34 -13.47
C ALA A 259 -28.35 -10.47 -14.12
N ARG A 260 -27.85 -11.71 -14.10
CA ARG A 260 -28.49 -12.87 -14.75
C ARG A 260 -29.69 -13.41 -13.99
N ASP A 261 -29.55 -13.64 -12.69
CA ASP A 261 -30.48 -14.45 -11.89
C ASP A 261 -31.54 -13.62 -11.16
N ILE A 262 -31.21 -12.38 -10.77
CA ILE A 262 -32.10 -11.53 -9.97
C ILE A 262 -32.80 -10.49 -10.85
N VAL A 263 -32.01 -9.69 -11.58
CA VAL A 263 -32.53 -8.63 -12.47
C VAL A 263 -33.00 -9.20 -13.82
N GLN A 264 -32.61 -10.43 -14.15
CA GLN A 264 -32.95 -11.13 -15.41
C GLN A 264 -32.52 -10.35 -16.66
N GLY A 265 -31.34 -9.74 -16.60
CA GLY A 265 -30.72 -8.98 -17.68
C GLY A 265 -29.54 -9.69 -18.35
N GLY A 266 -28.96 -9.02 -19.34
CA GLY A 266 -27.81 -9.50 -20.10
C GLY A 266 -26.50 -8.76 -19.78
N ALA A 267 -25.52 -8.88 -20.68
CA ALA A 267 -24.21 -8.23 -20.57
C ALA A 267 -24.30 -6.70 -20.41
N PHE A 268 -25.25 -6.08 -21.13
CA PHE A 268 -25.50 -4.64 -21.01
C PHE A 268 -25.97 -4.27 -19.60
N THR A 269 -26.94 -5.01 -19.05
CA THR A 269 -27.43 -4.81 -17.68
C THR A 269 -26.27 -4.94 -16.68
N TYR A 270 -25.45 -5.99 -16.80
CA TYR A 270 -24.26 -6.16 -15.97
C TYR A 270 -23.31 -4.95 -16.06
N GLY A 271 -23.03 -4.45 -17.27
CA GLY A 271 -22.22 -3.25 -17.47
C GLY A 271 -22.82 -1.99 -16.83
N VAL A 272 -24.14 -1.82 -16.90
CA VAL A 272 -24.86 -0.70 -16.28
C VAL A 272 -24.84 -0.80 -14.74
N LEU A 273 -25.03 -2.00 -14.18
CA LEU A 273 -24.89 -2.26 -12.73
C LEU A 273 -23.50 -1.87 -12.23
N LEU A 274 -22.44 -2.34 -12.90
CA LEU A 274 -21.07 -2.02 -12.55
C LEU A 274 -20.76 -0.53 -12.79
N GLY A 275 -21.36 0.09 -13.80
CA GLY A 275 -21.24 1.52 -14.07
C GLY A 275 -21.83 2.39 -12.96
N PHE A 276 -23.00 2.02 -12.41
CA PHE A 276 -23.60 2.72 -11.25
C PHE A 276 -22.82 2.49 -9.96
N PHE A 277 -22.27 1.29 -9.75
CA PHE A 277 -21.30 1.06 -8.68
C PHE A 277 -20.09 2.00 -8.83
N GLY A 278 -19.55 2.12 -10.04
CA GLY A 278 -18.49 3.08 -10.36
C GLY A 278 -18.89 4.54 -10.11
N LEU A 279 -20.09 4.94 -10.53
CA LEU A 279 -20.61 6.30 -10.36
C LEU A 279 -20.72 6.69 -8.89
N GLY A 280 -21.28 5.81 -8.07
CA GLY A 280 -21.31 5.98 -6.62
C GLY A 280 -19.92 6.08 -6.01
N ALA A 281 -18.99 5.26 -6.50
CA ALA A 281 -17.59 5.27 -6.08
C ALA A 281 -16.87 6.60 -6.42
N VAL A 282 -17.22 7.25 -7.54
CA VAL A 282 -16.77 8.61 -7.86
C VAL A 282 -17.40 9.65 -6.93
N GLY A 283 -18.71 9.56 -6.69
CA GLY A 283 -19.41 10.44 -5.75
C GLY A 283 -18.81 10.38 -4.34
N GLY A 284 -18.50 9.17 -3.86
CA GLY A 284 -17.81 8.95 -2.59
C GLY A 284 -16.40 9.54 -2.57
N ALA A 285 -15.62 9.41 -3.65
CA ALA A 285 -14.30 10.02 -3.75
C ALA A 285 -14.36 11.56 -3.66
N LEU A 286 -15.25 12.19 -4.43
CA LEU A 286 -15.42 13.65 -4.46
C LEU A 286 -15.95 14.18 -3.11
N GLY A 287 -16.89 13.47 -2.48
CA GLY A 287 -17.43 13.82 -1.17
C GLY A 287 -16.47 13.58 0.00
N SER A 288 -15.45 12.73 -0.18
CA SER A 288 -14.57 12.29 0.92
C SER A 288 -13.80 13.42 1.61
N GLY A 289 -13.44 14.50 0.89
CA GLY A 289 -12.77 15.66 1.46
C GLY A 289 -13.65 16.42 2.45
N TRP A 290 -14.87 16.74 2.01
CA TRP A 290 -15.88 17.39 2.87
C TRP A 290 -16.26 16.51 4.07
N LEU A 291 -16.41 15.20 3.85
CA LEU A 291 -16.80 14.27 4.89
C LEU A 291 -15.71 14.12 5.96
N ARG A 292 -14.43 14.12 5.56
CA ARG A 292 -13.26 14.11 6.47
C ARG A 292 -13.12 15.37 7.34
N GLN A 293 -13.66 16.51 6.90
CA GLN A 293 -13.66 17.73 7.71
C GLN A 293 -14.73 17.71 8.81
N ARG A 294 -15.75 16.85 8.68
CA ARG A 294 -16.89 16.79 9.62
C ARG A 294 -16.94 15.54 10.48
N LEU A 295 -16.36 14.45 10.01
CA LEU A 295 -16.40 13.15 10.65
C LEU A 295 -14.99 12.64 10.91
N SER A 296 -14.79 11.98 12.05
CA SER A 296 -13.56 11.24 12.34
C SER A 296 -13.37 10.08 11.35
N SER A 297 -12.11 9.63 11.17
CA SER A 297 -11.78 8.42 10.41
C SER A 297 -12.65 7.22 10.80
N GLU A 298 -12.94 7.08 12.08
CA GLU A 298 -13.79 6.01 12.61
C GLU A 298 -15.23 6.11 12.12
N SER A 299 -15.86 7.28 12.28
CA SER A 299 -17.23 7.53 11.83
C SER A 299 -17.38 7.39 10.32
N LEU A 300 -16.36 7.79 9.55
CA LEU A 300 -16.32 7.59 8.11
C LEU A 300 -16.37 6.12 7.71
N VAL A 301 -15.51 5.29 8.32
CA VAL A 301 -15.48 3.86 8.02
C VAL A 301 -16.79 3.20 8.45
N ARG A 302 -17.38 3.58 9.58
CA ARG A 302 -18.68 3.06 10.02
C ARG A 302 -19.80 3.40 9.05
N LEU A 303 -19.90 4.66 8.64
CA LEU A 303 -20.89 5.12 7.66
C LEU A 303 -20.70 4.41 6.32
N ALA A 304 -19.46 4.28 5.87
CA ALA A 304 -19.11 3.62 4.62
C ALA A 304 -19.45 2.12 4.63
N SER A 305 -19.16 1.41 5.73
CA SER A 305 -19.54 0.02 5.93
C SER A 305 -21.04 -0.17 5.99
N ALA A 306 -21.77 0.73 6.66
CA ALA A 306 -23.23 0.69 6.71
C ALA A 306 -23.86 0.94 5.32
N ALA A 307 -23.35 1.92 4.57
CA ALA A 307 -23.78 2.20 3.20
C ALA A 307 -23.54 0.99 2.28
N LEU A 308 -22.37 0.36 2.39
CA LEU A 308 -22.04 -0.84 1.62
C LEU A 308 -22.91 -2.05 2.01
N ALA A 309 -23.15 -2.28 3.30
CA ALA A 309 -24.01 -3.34 3.79
C ALA A 309 -25.46 -3.17 3.30
N ALA A 310 -26.00 -1.95 3.40
CA ALA A 310 -27.33 -1.63 2.89
C ALA A 310 -27.41 -1.85 1.38
N GLY A 311 -26.44 -1.34 0.62
CA GLY A 311 -26.38 -1.54 -0.84
C GLY A 311 -26.29 -3.02 -1.24
N ALA A 312 -25.47 -3.81 -0.55
CA ALA A 312 -25.33 -5.25 -0.78
C ALA A 312 -26.63 -6.01 -0.47
N ALA A 313 -27.25 -5.75 0.68
CA ALA A 313 -28.51 -6.39 1.08
C ALA A 313 -29.65 -6.04 0.11
N THR A 314 -29.82 -4.76 -0.26
CA THR A 314 -30.84 -4.34 -1.21
C THR A 314 -30.62 -4.96 -2.60
N THR A 315 -29.37 -5.04 -3.06
CA THR A 315 -29.02 -5.69 -4.34
C THR A 315 -29.38 -7.18 -4.35
N GLY A 316 -29.27 -7.86 -3.20
CA GLY A 316 -29.61 -9.27 -3.09
C GLY A 316 -31.11 -9.58 -3.17
N ILE A 317 -31.99 -8.61 -2.88
CA ILE A 317 -33.45 -8.85 -2.84
C ILE A 317 -34.17 -8.17 -4.01
N SER A 318 -33.63 -7.08 -4.56
CA SER A 318 -34.34 -6.25 -5.52
C SER A 318 -34.30 -6.81 -6.95
N PRO A 319 -35.44 -7.18 -7.56
CA PRO A 319 -35.50 -7.50 -8.99
C PRO A 319 -35.60 -6.22 -9.85
N TYR A 320 -35.91 -5.08 -9.25
CA TYR A 320 -36.16 -3.83 -9.97
C TYR A 320 -34.84 -3.11 -10.26
N LEU A 321 -34.55 -2.93 -11.56
CA LEU A 321 -33.31 -2.32 -12.01
C LEU A 321 -33.03 -0.95 -11.36
N PRO A 322 -33.96 0.04 -11.29
CA PRO A 322 -33.67 1.35 -10.70
C PRO A 322 -33.27 1.28 -9.22
N ILE A 323 -33.92 0.42 -8.43
CA ILE A 323 -33.61 0.23 -7.01
C ILE A 323 -32.22 -0.41 -6.87
N THR A 324 -31.92 -1.41 -7.69
CA THR A 324 -30.61 -2.07 -7.72
C THR A 324 -29.50 -1.10 -8.10
N LEU A 325 -29.74 -0.21 -9.07
CA LEU A 325 -28.78 0.82 -9.48
C LEU A 325 -28.50 1.83 -8.36
N ALA A 326 -29.54 2.30 -7.66
CA ALA A 326 -29.37 3.18 -6.51
C ALA A 326 -28.61 2.50 -5.36
N ALA A 327 -28.93 1.22 -5.08
CA ALA A 327 -28.25 0.42 -4.07
C ALA A 327 -26.77 0.21 -4.41
N LEU A 328 -26.44 -0.08 -5.67
CA LEU A 328 -25.05 -0.24 -6.13
C LEU A 328 -24.27 1.07 -6.12
N ALA A 329 -24.91 2.20 -6.42
CA ALA A 329 -24.28 3.51 -6.25
C ALA A 329 -23.96 3.79 -4.77
N LEU A 330 -24.88 3.48 -3.86
CA LEU A 330 -24.61 3.59 -2.42
C LEU A 330 -23.47 2.67 -1.97
N ALA A 331 -23.47 1.42 -2.45
CA ALA A 331 -22.40 0.45 -2.21
C ALA A 331 -21.04 0.96 -2.72
N GLY A 332 -20.98 1.46 -3.94
CA GLY A 332 -19.76 2.01 -4.55
C GLY A 332 -19.21 3.20 -3.77
N ALA A 333 -20.08 4.09 -3.28
CA ALA A 333 -19.68 5.21 -2.44
C ALA A 333 -19.05 4.72 -1.12
N GLY A 334 -19.70 3.79 -0.43
CA GLY A 334 -19.18 3.17 0.79
C GLY A 334 -17.84 2.46 0.56
N TRP A 335 -17.73 1.68 -0.52
CA TRP A 335 -16.49 1.01 -0.92
C TRP A 335 -15.30 1.96 -0.98
N VAL A 336 -15.43 3.08 -1.70
CA VAL A 336 -14.32 4.01 -1.90
C VAL A 336 -14.01 4.82 -0.66
N VAL A 337 -15.04 5.29 0.05
CA VAL A 337 -14.83 6.09 1.26
C VAL A 337 -14.06 5.26 2.29
N ALA A 338 -14.43 3.99 2.50
CA ALA A 338 -13.71 3.11 3.42
C ALA A 338 -12.26 2.84 2.98
N LEU A 339 -12.03 2.38 1.75
CA LEU A 339 -10.69 2.05 1.27
C LEU A 339 -9.77 3.27 1.20
N SER A 340 -10.30 4.44 0.82
CA SER A 340 -9.56 5.71 0.84
C SER A 340 -9.18 6.09 2.26
N THR A 341 -10.11 5.94 3.22
CA THR A 341 -9.86 6.25 4.62
C THR A 341 -8.81 5.32 5.21
N PHE A 342 -8.89 4.02 4.99
CA PHE A 342 -7.85 3.09 5.44
C PHE A 342 -6.48 3.41 4.83
N ASN A 343 -6.44 3.69 3.52
CA ASN A 343 -5.20 4.03 2.83
C ASN A 343 -4.54 5.29 3.44
N VAL A 344 -5.31 6.35 3.67
CA VAL A 344 -4.83 7.58 4.33
C VAL A 344 -4.36 7.29 5.76
N ASN A 345 -5.12 6.52 6.54
CA ASN A 345 -4.73 6.19 7.92
C ASN A 345 -3.42 5.39 7.96
N VAL A 346 -3.17 4.46 7.03
CA VAL A 346 -1.86 3.76 6.93
C VAL A 346 -0.74 4.74 6.62
N GLN A 347 -0.97 5.68 5.69
CA GLN A 347 0.04 6.67 5.32
C GLN A 347 0.40 7.57 6.49
N MET A 348 -0.61 8.05 7.21
CA MET A 348 -0.43 8.98 8.33
C MET A 348 0.08 8.29 9.60
N SER A 349 -0.20 6.99 9.78
CA SER A 349 0.32 6.19 10.91
C SER A 349 1.71 5.61 10.65
N SER A 350 2.34 5.93 9.50
CA SER A 350 3.64 5.42 9.11
C SER A 350 4.66 6.54 8.93
N PRO A 351 5.84 6.46 9.57
CA PRO A 351 6.95 7.38 9.32
C PRO A 351 7.39 7.36 7.85
N ARG A 352 7.93 8.49 7.39
CA ARG A 352 8.35 8.70 5.98
C ARG A 352 9.30 7.63 5.46
N TRP A 353 10.13 7.04 6.31
CA TRP A 353 11.10 6.02 5.91
C TRP A 353 10.46 4.64 5.62
N VAL A 354 9.28 4.35 6.17
CA VAL A 354 8.60 3.03 6.07
C VAL A 354 7.25 3.10 5.35
N VAL A 355 6.68 4.30 5.15
CA VAL A 355 5.33 4.51 4.59
C VAL A 355 5.04 3.70 3.32
N ALA A 356 5.96 3.67 2.36
CA ALA A 356 5.78 2.92 1.11
C ALA A 356 5.66 1.40 1.35
N ARG A 357 6.40 0.87 2.34
CA ARG A 357 6.38 -0.55 2.69
C ARG A 357 5.12 -0.90 3.48
N SER A 358 4.73 -0.04 4.42
CA SER A 358 3.45 -0.17 5.12
C SER A 358 2.27 -0.17 4.14
N LEU A 359 2.31 0.70 3.13
CA LEU A 359 1.28 0.78 2.09
C LEU A 359 1.24 -0.47 1.21
N ALA A 360 2.40 -1.04 0.87
CA ALA A 360 2.46 -2.31 0.12
C ALA A 360 1.87 -3.47 0.93
N ILE A 361 2.19 -3.57 2.24
CA ILE A 361 1.61 -4.60 3.14
C ILE A 361 0.10 -4.40 3.29
N TYR A 362 -0.36 -3.15 3.41
CA TYR A 362 -1.77 -2.80 3.39
C TYR A 362 -2.47 -3.27 2.12
N GLN A 363 -1.92 -2.96 0.94
CA GLN A 363 -2.47 -3.40 -0.33
C GLN A 363 -2.51 -4.93 -0.41
N MET A 364 -1.45 -5.61 0.01
CA MET A 364 -1.42 -7.07 0.08
C MET A 364 -2.56 -7.61 0.96
N ALA A 365 -2.76 -7.05 2.16
CA ALA A 365 -3.83 -7.46 3.07
C ALA A 365 -5.23 -7.24 2.46
N VAL A 366 -5.50 -6.06 1.88
CA VAL A 366 -6.80 -5.73 1.28
C VAL A 366 -7.08 -6.57 0.04
N PHE A 367 -6.15 -6.64 -0.92
CA PHE A 367 -6.36 -7.42 -2.14
C PHE A 367 -6.38 -8.92 -1.87
N GLY A 368 -5.63 -9.40 -0.88
CA GLY A 368 -5.70 -10.78 -0.42
C GLY A 368 -7.04 -11.11 0.22
N ALA A 369 -7.55 -10.21 1.06
CA ALA A 369 -8.88 -10.33 1.61
C ALA A 369 -9.96 -10.30 0.53
N MET A 370 -9.86 -9.43 -0.48
CA MET A 370 -10.79 -9.40 -1.62
C MET A 370 -10.72 -10.67 -2.46
N ALA A 371 -9.54 -11.21 -2.70
CA ALA A 371 -9.35 -12.45 -3.45
C ALA A 371 -9.95 -13.66 -2.72
N GLY A 372 -9.67 -13.77 -1.42
CA GLY A 372 -10.22 -14.82 -0.55
C GLY A 372 -11.72 -14.66 -0.32
N GLY A 373 -12.20 -13.42 -0.13
CA GLY A 373 -13.61 -13.10 0.01
C GLY A 373 -14.41 -13.45 -1.25
N SER A 374 -13.93 -13.04 -2.42
CA SER A 374 -14.58 -13.37 -3.70
C SER A 374 -14.74 -14.88 -3.87
N TRP A 375 -13.68 -15.65 -3.57
CA TRP A 375 -13.75 -17.11 -3.61
C TRP A 375 -14.75 -17.69 -2.60
N MET A 376 -14.67 -17.25 -1.33
CA MET A 376 -15.58 -17.68 -0.26
C MET A 376 -17.05 -17.41 -0.61
N PHE A 377 -17.38 -16.21 -1.09
CA PHE A 377 -18.74 -15.87 -1.50
C PHE A 377 -19.16 -16.59 -2.79
N GLY A 378 -18.22 -16.93 -3.66
CA GLY A 378 -18.44 -17.81 -4.80
C GLY A 378 -18.95 -19.18 -4.39
N ILE A 379 -18.33 -19.81 -3.39
CA ILE A 379 -18.76 -21.09 -2.81
C ILE A 379 -20.17 -20.95 -2.21
N ILE A 380 -20.39 -19.93 -1.38
CA ILE A 380 -21.72 -19.67 -0.79
C ILE A 380 -22.78 -19.48 -1.87
N ALA A 381 -22.45 -18.75 -2.94
CA ALA A 381 -23.39 -18.50 -4.05
C ALA A 381 -23.66 -19.74 -4.88
N GLN A 382 -22.72 -20.67 -4.97
CA GLN A 382 -22.92 -21.95 -5.66
C GLN A 382 -23.89 -22.85 -4.90
N ASP A 383 -23.73 -22.94 -3.58
CA ASP A 383 -24.51 -23.87 -2.75
C ASP A 383 -25.87 -23.29 -2.33
N HIS A 384 -25.95 -21.96 -2.18
CA HIS A 384 -27.11 -21.28 -1.58
C HIS A 384 -27.61 -20.06 -2.37
N GLY A 385 -26.99 -19.72 -3.50
CA GLY A 385 -27.38 -18.60 -4.36
C GLY A 385 -26.76 -17.24 -4.01
N ALA A 386 -26.70 -16.35 -5.00
CA ALA A 386 -26.09 -15.02 -4.87
C ALA A 386 -26.76 -14.13 -3.81
N VAL A 387 -28.06 -14.34 -3.57
CA VAL A 387 -28.83 -13.64 -2.53
C VAL A 387 -28.21 -13.89 -1.16
N LEU A 388 -28.01 -15.16 -0.77
CA LEU A 388 -27.45 -15.47 0.54
C LEU A 388 -26.02 -14.94 0.67
N ALA A 389 -25.20 -15.07 -0.38
CA ALA A 389 -23.83 -14.56 -0.38
C ALA A 389 -23.77 -13.05 -0.09
N LEU A 390 -24.65 -12.24 -0.71
CA LEU A 390 -24.73 -10.80 -0.46
C LEU A 390 -25.24 -10.46 0.95
N HIS A 391 -26.17 -11.23 1.50
CA HIS A 391 -26.65 -11.03 2.87
C HIS A 391 -25.61 -11.41 3.92
N VAL A 392 -24.86 -12.50 3.71
CA VAL A 392 -23.74 -12.87 4.57
C VAL A 392 -22.66 -11.79 4.52
N ALA A 393 -22.36 -11.24 3.34
CA ALA A 393 -21.45 -10.12 3.20
C ALA A 393 -21.94 -8.87 3.97
N ALA A 394 -23.22 -8.51 3.84
CA ALA A 394 -23.83 -7.42 4.59
C ALA A 394 -23.76 -7.65 6.11
N ALA A 395 -24.02 -8.88 6.56
CA ALA A 395 -23.91 -9.25 7.98
C ALA A 395 -22.48 -9.12 8.49
N ILE A 396 -21.46 -9.54 7.71
CA ILE A 396 -20.04 -9.37 8.09
C ILE A 396 -19.67 -7.89 8.15
N LEU A 397 -20.16 -7.05 7.23
CA LEU A 397 -19.93 -5.59 7.27
C LEU A 397 -20.55 -4.95 8.52
N ILE A 398 -21.76 -5.37 8.90
CA ILE A 398 -22.43 -4.91 10.13
C ILE A 398 -21.69 -5.42 11.37
N ALA A 399 -21.27 -6.68 11.41
CA ALA A 399 -20.44 -7.23 12.49
C ALA A 399 -19.09 -6.49 12.59
N GLY A 400 -18.53 -6.05 11.46
CA GLY A 400 -17.37 -5.17 11.40
C GLY A 400 -17.56 -3.83 12.12
N LEU A 401 -18.80 -3.34 12.24
CA LEU A 401 -19.12 -2.18 13.08
C LEU A 401 -18.95 -2.50 14.57
N ALA A 402 -19.26 -3.70 15.03
CA ALA A 402 -18.99 -4.11 16.41
C ALA A 402 -17.47 -4.27 16.66
N VAL A 403 -16.74 -4.86 15.69
CA VAL A 403 -15.27 -4.94 15.74
C VAL A 403 -14.64 -3.55 15.81
N SER A 404 -15.27 -2.55 15.19
CA SER A 404 -14.82 -1.16 15.24
C SER A 404 -14.88 -0.50 16.62
N ILE A 405 -15.64 -1.08 17.56
CA ILE A 405 -15.69 -0.67 18.97
C ILE A 405 -14.53 -1.30 19.73
N LEU A 406 -14.22 -2.57 19.44
CA LEU A 406 -13.12 -3.31 20.07
C LEU A 406 -11.74 -2.87 19.58
N LEU A 407 -11.64 -2.50 18.30
CA LEU A 407 -10.41 -2.07 17.62
C LEU A 407 -10.61 -0.67 17.00
N PRO A 408 -10.70 0.40 17.80
CA PRO A 408 -10.87 1.75 17.28
C PRO A 408 -9.66 2.17 16.45
N LEU A 409 -9.93 2.87 15.34
CA LEU A 409 -8.89 3.59 14.62
C LEU A 409 -8.46 4.78 15.50
N GLU A 410 -7.19 4.85 15.85
CA GLU A 410 -6.64 6.01 16.55
C GLU A 410 -6.73 7.25 15.65
N SER A 411 -7.06 8.40 16.24
CA SER A 411 -7.09 9.69 15.56
C SER A 411 -5.70 9.99 15.03
N VAL A 412 -5.61 10.22 13.72
CA VAL A 412 -4.38 10.66 13.05
C VAL A 412 -3.83 11.97 13.66
N ASP A 413 -4.69 12.79 14.24
CA ASP A 413 -4.31 14.05 14.88
C ASP A 413 -3.49 13.89 16.17
N ASP A 414 -3.44 12.70 16.78
CA ASP A 414 -2.78 12.52 18.09
C ASP A 414 -1.30 12.12 18.02
N MET A 415 -0.77 11.75 16.84
CA MET A 415 0.60 11.23 16.71
C MET A 415 1.45 12.00 15.70
N ASN A 416 2.38 12.82 16.20
CA ASN A 416 3.42 13.43 15.37
C ASN A 416 4.52 12.40 15.06
N LEU A 417 4.46 11.83 13.85
CA LEU A 417 5.46 10.85 13.36
C LEU A 417 6.62 11.49 12.60
N ASP A 418 6.77 12.81 12.63
CA ASP A 418 7.93 13.46 12.03
C ASP A 418 9.20 13.09 12.79
N PRO A 419 10.33 12.92 12.08
CA PRO A 419 11.60 12.62 12.71
C PRO A 419 12.02 13.81 13.58
N GLN A 420 12.44 13.53 14.81
CA GLN A 420 12.86 14.59 15.73
C GLN A 420 14.12 15.31 15.24
N ASN A 421 15.00 14.61 14.51
CA ASN A 421 16.28 15.13 14.00
C ASN A 421 17.20 15.77 15.06
N LEU A 422 16.98 15.47 16.36
CA LEU A 422 17.77 16.00 17.47
C LEU A 422 19.08 15.23 17.68
N TRP A 423 19.21 14.03 17.10
CA TRP A 423 20.38 13.19 17.29
C TRP A 423 21.49 13.55 16.30
N GLN A 424 22.68 13.83 16.83
CA GLN A 424 23.90 14.01 16.06
C GLN A 424 24.78 12.77 16.16
N GLU A 425 25.47 12.44 15.07
CA GLU A 425 26.44 11.34 15.07
C GLU A 425 27.59 11.69 16.02
N PRO A 426 27.92 10.82 17.00
CA PRO A 426 29.00 11.09 17.93
C PRO A 426 30.35 10.93 17.24
N ASP A 427 31.32 11.78 17.61
CA ASP A 427 32.70 11.60 17.20
C ASP A 427 33.27 10.32 17.82
N MET A 428 33.64 9.37 16.96
CA MET A 428 34.18 8.08 17.38
C MET A 428 35.70 8.15 17.48
N ALA A 429 36.25 7.83 18.65
CA ALA A 429 37.70 7.76 18.85
C ALA A 429 38.38 6.63 18.04
N VAL A 430 37.61 5.63 17.61
CA VAL A 430 38.04 4.55 16.72
C VAL A 430 37.46 4.81 15.33
N PRO A 431 38.22 4.66 14.24
CA PRO A 431 37.67 4.80 12.89
C PRO A 431 36.59 3.74 12.65
N VAL A 432 35.41 4.17 12.19
CA VAL A 432 34.28 3.28 11.89
C VAL A 432 33.82 3.55 10.46
N SER A 433 33.74 2.50 9.64
CA SER A 433 33.09 2.58 8.32
C SER A 433 31.57 2.35 8.47
N PRO A 434 30.72 2.82 7.53
CA PRO A 434 29.28 2.57 7.57
C PRO A 434 28.88 1.08 7.64
N ARG A 435 29.75 0.17 7.19
CA ARG A 435 29.50 -1.28 7.20
C ARG A 435 30.01 -1.98 8.46
N SER A 436 30.76 -1.30 9.32
CA SER A 436 31.34 -1.88 10.52
C SER A 436 30.24 -2.40 11.45
N GLY A 437 30.38 -3.62 11.94
CA GLY A 437 29.46 -4.20 12.91
C GLY A 437 29.78 -5.68 13.18
N PRO A 438 28.96 -6.35 14.00
CA PRO A 438 27.81 -5.82 14.73
C PRO A 438 28.18 -4.72 15.74
N VAL A 439 27.29 -3.75 15.95
CA VAL A 439 27.47 -2.70 16.95
C VAL A 439 26.56 -3.00 18.13
N VAL A 440 27.14 -3.19 19.31
CA VAL A 440 26.43 -3.42 20.58
C VAL A 440 26.34 -2.11 21.34
N ILE A 441 25.14 -1.76 21.79
CA ILE A 441 24.87 -0.56 22.55
C ILE A 441 24.47 -1.00 23.96
N THR A 442 25.10 -0.39 24.96
CA THR A 442 24.65 -0.48 26.35
C THR A 442 24.28 0.89 26.88
N ILE A 443 23.17 1.00 27.59
CA ILE A 443 22.70 2.23 28.21
C ILE A 443 22.46 1.96 29.68
N ASP A 444 23.21 2.65 30.53
CA ASP A 444 23.09 2.56 31.98
C ASP A 444 21.99 3.52 32.45
N HIS A 445 21.02 2.99 33.19
CA HIS A 445 19.93 3.74 33.82
C HIS A 445 20.05 3.58 35.33
N ARG A 446 20.23 4.68 36.05
CA ARG A 446 20.17 4.71 37.51
C ARG A 446 18.77 5.07 37.96
N VAL A 447 18.11 4.13 38.63
CA VAL A 447 16.67 4.19 38.95
C VAL A 447 16.47 3.91 40.45
N PRO A 448 15.92 4.88 41.21
CA PRO A 448 15.60 4.67 42.62
C PRO A 448 14.64 3.51 42.81
N GLN A 449 14.77 2.77 43.93
CA GLN A 449 13.98 1.55 44.14
C GLN A 449 12.46 1.77 44.08
N ALA A 450 11.98 2.93 44.52
CA ALA A 450 10.56 3.30 44.48
C ALA A 450 9.99 3.37 43.04
N ASN A 451 10.84 3.70 42.06
CA ASN A 451 10.43 3.90 40.66
C ASN A 451 10.53 2.63 39.80
N ILE A 452 11.08 1.53 40.35
CA ILE A 452 11.33 0.29 39.59
C ILE A 452 10.09 -0.24 38.86
N PRO A 453 8.90 -0.36 39.49
CA PRO A 453 7.72 -0.90 38.78
C PRO A 453 7.32 -0.04 37.57
N ALA A 454 7.30 1.28 37.72
CA ALA A 454 7.00 2.20 36.62
C ALA A 454 8.09 2.16 35.53
N PHE A 455 9.36 2.05 35.93
CA PHE A 455 10.49 1.93 35.00
C PHE A 455 10.40 0.64 34.17
N LEU A 456 10.05 -0.50 34.79
CA LEU A 456 9.90 -1.76 34.06
C LEU A 456 8.78 -1.68 33.01
N THR A 457 7.65 -1.06 33.35
CA THR A 457 6.55 -0.80 32.39
C THR A 457 7.00 0.11 31.25
N ALA A 458 7.70 1.20 31.56
CA ALA A 458 8.24 2.10 30.53
C ALA A 458 9.30 1.41 29.64
N MET A 459 10.07 0.47 30.21
CA MET A 459 11.07 -0.32 29.49
C MET A 459 10.46 -1.41 28.61
N GLU A 460 9.27 -1.92 28.92
CA GLU A 460 8.52 -2.81 28.03
C GLU A 460 8.15 -2.10 26.73
N GLU A 461 7.63 -0.87 26.84
CA GLU A 461 7.36 -0.04 25.67
C GLU A 461 8.65 0.36 24.95
N ARG A 462 9.72 0.69 25.70
CA ARG A 462 11.04 0.96 25.13
C ARG A 462 11.55 -0.20 24.29
N ARG A 463 11.42 -1.43 24.79
CA ARG A 463 11.80 -2.66 24.07
C ARG A 463 11.07 -2.76 22.74
N ARG A 464 9.77 -2.49 22.71
CA ARG A 464 8.96 -2.52 21.48
C ARG A 464 9.47 -1.49 20.47
N ILE A 465 9.64 -0.23 20.89
CA ILE A 465 10.16 0.86 20.05
C ILE A 465 11.54 0.50 19.47
N ARG A 466 12.46 0.01 20.31
CA ARG A 466 13.80 -0.41 19.89
C ARG A 466 13.76 -1.48 18.80
N ARG A 467 12.99 -2.54 19.03
CA ARG A 467 12.88 -3.68 18.10
C ARG A 467 12.19 -3.27 16.80
N ARG A 468 11.16 -2.43 16.86
CA ARG A 468 10.45 -1.84 15.71
C ARG A 468 11.44 -1.16 14.75
N ASP A 469 12.36 -0.36 15.30
CA ASP A 469 13.21 0.53 14.49
C ASP A 469 14.53 -0.08 14.01
N GLY A 470 14.92 -1.25 14.49
CA GLY A 470 16.25 -1.78 14.12
C GLY A 470 16.81 -2.82 15.05
N ALA A 471 16.65 -2.63 16.36
CA ALA A 471 17.42 -3.33 17.37
C ALA A 471 17.14 -4.83 17.41
N ARG A 472 18.20 -5.59 17.62
CA ARG A 472 18.21 -7.03 17.87
C ARG A 472 18.76 -7.27 19.28
N GLY A 473 18.59 -8.50 19.77
CA GLY A 473 19.17 -8.92 21.06
C GLY A 473 18.82 -8.04 22.26
N TRP A 474 17.67 -7.35 22.24
CA TRP A 474 17.33 -6.41 23.32
C TRP A 474 17.13 -7.15 24.64
N THR A 475 17.85 -6.70 25.66
CA THR A 475 17.79 -7.22 27.03
C THR A 475 17.88 -6.06 28.03
N LEU A 476 17.18 -6.20 29.15
CA LEU A 476 17.34 -5.32 30.31
C LEU A 476 17.92 -6.16 31.45
N MET A 477 19.03 -5.69 32.02
CA MET A 477 19.79 -6.39 33.05
C MET A 477 19.83 -5.53 34.30
N ARG A 478 19.81 -6.16 35.48
CA ARG A 478 20.02 -5.48 36.76
C ARG A 478 21.42 -5.80 37.25
N ASP A 479 22.14 -4.80 37.72
CA ASP A 479 23.41 -5.03 38.38
C ASP A 479 23.18 -5.68 39.76
N LEU A 480 24.03 -6.64 40.13
CA LEU A 480 23.91 -7.36 41.41
C LEU A 480 24.69 -6.69 42.54
N ALA A 481 25.66 -5.83 42.22
CA ALA A 481 26.44 -5.04 43.16
C ALA A 481 25.80 -3.66 43.43
N ASP A 482 25.09 -3.11 42.44
CA ASP A 482 24.36 -1.84 42.56
C ASP A 482 22.86 -2.03 42.31
N PRO A 483 22.01 -2.01 43.35
CA PRO A 483 20.58 -2.30 43.23
C PRO A 483 19.80 -1.26 42.42
N GLU A 484 20.36 -0.06 42.19
CA GLU A 484 19.75 1.02 41.41
C GLU A 484 20.20 1.03 39.94
N LEU A 485 21.23 0.26 39.59
CA LEU A 485 21.77 0.22 38.25
C LEU A 485 21.09 -0.82 37.37
N TRP A 486 20.51 -0.35 36.27
CA TRP A 486 19.91 -1.16 35.23
C TRP A 486 20.57 -0.89 33.88
N VAL A 487 20.93 -1.95 33.15
CA VAL A 487 21.64 -1.86 31.87
C VAL A 487 20.73 -2.35 30.75
N GLU A 488 20.33 -1.44 29.86
CA GLU A 488 19.70 -1.77 28.58
C GLU A 488 20.80 -2.19 27.60
N ARG A 489 20.70 -3.36 26.98
CA ARG A 489 21.62 -3.83 25.93
C ARG A 489 20.85 -4.19 24.68
N TYR A 490 21.36 -3.80 23.51
CA TYR A 490 20.88 -4.27 22.22
C TYR A 490 21.97 -4.20 21.16
N ASP A 491 21.79 -4.89 20.04
CA ASP A 491 22.71 -4.86 18.91
C ASP A 491 22.04 -4.39 17.60
N VAL A 492 22.85 -3.83 16.71
CA VAL A 492 22.46 -3.52 15.33
C VAL A 492 23.53 -4.03 14.35
N PRO A 493 23.16 -4.42 13.11
CA PRO A 493 24.07 -5.15 12.23
C PRO A 493 25.27 -4.33 11.78
N THR A 494 25.09 -3.02 11.57
CA THR A 494 26.13 -2.12 11.07
C THR A 494 26.05 -0.75 11.74
N TRP A 495 27.14 0.02 11.65
CA TRP A 495 27.18 1.42 12.08
C TRP A 495 26.15 2.27 11.34
N LEU A 496 25.96 2.03 10.04
CA LEU A 496 24.91 2.70 9.27
C LEU A 496 23.51 2.37 9.81
N ASP A 497 23.27 1.12 10.24
CA ASP A 497 22.01 0.75 10.88
C ASP A 497 21.85 1.41 12.25
N TYR A 498 22.93 1.64 13.00
CA TYR A 498 22.91 2.42 14.24
C TYR A 498 22.51 3.88 14.00
N ILE A 499 23.13 4.54 13.02
CA ILE A 499 22.79 5.91 12.61
C ILE A 499 21.30 5.98 12.23
N ARG A 500 20.87 5.09 11.32
CA ARG A 500 19.47 5.01 10.88
C ARG A 500 18.53 4.75 12.04
N HIS A 501 18.87 3.84 12.96
CA HIS A 501 18.06 3.54 14.13
C HIS A 501 17.78 4.79 14.99
N ASN A 502 18.78 5.65 15.19
CA ASN A 502 18.58 6.88 15.97
C ASN A 502 17.90 7.99 15.18
N GLN A 503 18.12 8.09 13.87
CA GLN A 503 17.43 9.04 12.99
C GLN A 503 15.94 8.70 12.78
N ARG A 504 15.53 7.45 13.00
CA ARG A 504 14.13 6.99 12.85
C ARG A 504 13.21 7.41 13.99
N ARG A 505 13.73 7.96 15.09
CA ARG A 505 12.93 8.37 16.26
C ARG A 505 11.98 9.51 15.91
N THR A 506 10.72 9.35 16.30
CA THR A 506 9.67 10.33 16.00
C THR A 506 9.25 11.10 17.25
N PHE A 507 8.53 12.21 17.09
CA PHE A 507 7.95 12.93 18.23
C PHE A 507 6.97 12.07 19.04
N ALA A 508 6.26 11.13 18.39
CA ALA A 508 5.40 10.17 19.08
C ALA A 508 6.16 9.22 20.02
N ASP A 509 7.47 9.03 19.81
CA ASP A 509 8.33 8.24 20.73
C ASP A 509 8.91 9.09 21.89
N ALA A 510 8.69 10.41 21.89
CA ALA A 510 9.21 11.32 22.91
C ALA A 510 8.65 11.04 24.32
N PRO A 511 7.33 10.83 24.51
CA PRO A 511 6.76 10.60 25.84
C PRO A 511 7.42 9.44 26.58
N ASN A 512 7.67 8.29 25.92
CA ASN A 512 8.40 7.18 26.52
C ASN A 512 9.82 7.57 26.96
N SER A 513 10.49 8.42 26.17
CA SER A 513 11.84 8.90 26.51
C SER A 513 11.83 9.95 27.63
N ASP A 514 10.74 10.71 27.77
CA ASP A 514 10.52 11.69 28.83
C ASP A 514 10.15 10.99 30.15
N ASP A 515 9.27 9.99 30.11
CA ASP A 515 8.94 9.11 31.26
C ASP A 515 10.17 8.40 31.79
N LEU A 516 10.99 7.82 30.90
CA LEU A 516 12.25 7.20 31.31
C LEU A 516 13.25 8.20 31.89
N ARG A 517 13.14 9.50 31.58
CA ARG A 517 13.97 10.55 32.20
C ARG A 517 13.44 10.95 33.57
N SER A 518 12.13 11.06 33.75
CA SER A 518 11.51 11.45 35.03
C SER A 518 11.66 10.38 36.13
N LEU A 519 11.80 9.11 35.74
CA LEU A 519 11.94 7.99 36.68
C LEU A 519 13.37 7.79 37.22
N ARG A 520 14.36 8.57 36.76
CA ARG A 520 15.77 8.41 37.13
C ARG A 520 16.13 9.12 38.44
N ALA A 521 17.27 8.75 39.00
CA ALA A 521 17.86 9.51 40.10
C ALA A 521 18.23 10.93 39.62
N GLU A 522 18.05 11.93 40.48
CA GLU A 522 18.38 13.33 40.19
C GLU A 522 19.83 13.45 39.68
N GLU A 523 20.04 14.26 38.65
CA GLU A 523 21.35 14.54 38.00
C GLU A 523 22.04 13.35 37.29
N SER A 524 21.40 12.18 37.20
CA SER A 524 22.01 11.04 36.49
C SER A 524 21.72 11.03 34.97
N GLU A 525 22.69 11.48 34.18
CA GLU A 525 22.66 11.27 32.73
C GLU A 525 22.94 9.80 32.36
N PRO A 526 22.29 9.27 31.30
CA PRO A 526 22.48 7.88 30.92
C PRO A 526 23.85 7.69 30.26
N VAL A 527 24.65 6.77 30.78
CA VAL A 527 25.94 6.43 30.17
C VAL A 527 25.69 5.51 28.98
N VAL A 528 25.91 6.03 27.77
CA VAL A 528 25.74 5.27 26.51
C VAL A 528 27.10 4.77 26.02
N ARG A 529 27.32 3.45 26.07
CA ARG A 529 28.51 2.82 25.46
C ARG A 529 28.16 2.21 24.12
N ARG A 530 29.05 2.37 23.15
CA ARG A 530 28.93 1.86 21.77
C ARG A 530 30.14 0.98 21.52
N LEU A 531 29.89 -0.31 21.37
CA LEU A 531 30.92 -1.36 21.34
C LEU A 531 30.87 -2.03 19.97
N LEU A 532 32.02 -2.25 19.36
CA LEU A 532 32.13 -3.01 18.12
C LEU A 532 32.39 -4.47 18.47
N GLU A 533 31.45 -5.35 18.14
CA GLU A 533 31.60 -6.78 18.43
C GLU A 533 32.65 -7.39 17.51
N ARG A 534 33.59 -8.14 18.11
CA ARG A 534 34.68 -8.83 17.41
C ARG A 534 34.75 -10.27 17.87
N GLN A 535 34.75 -11.19 16.91
CA GLN A 535 35.01 -12.60 17.19
C GLN A 535 36.51 -12.82 17.39
N THR A 536 36.86 -13.54 18.45
CA THR A 536 38.25 -13.85 18.82
C THR A 536 38.87 -14.94 17.95
N SER A 537 38.07 -15.70 17.19
CA SER A 537 38.49 -16.86 16.41
C SER A 537 39.10 -16.56 15.04
N ALA A 538 39.08 -15.31 14.58
CA ALA A 538 39.56 -14.92 13.24
C ALA A 538 40.71 -13.90 13.31
N LEU A 539 41.66 -14.08 14.23
CA LEU A 539 42.92 -13.36 14.16
C LEU A 539 43.75 -13.94 12.99
N PRO A 540 44.28 -13.11 12.08
CA PRO A 540 45.19 -13.59 11.06
C PRO A 540 46.40 -14.24 11.73
N PHE A 541 46.66 -15.48 11.32
CA PHE A 541 47.83 -16.25 11.72
C PHE A 541 49.11 -15.41 11.46
N PHE A 542 49.83 -15.13 12.55
CA PHE A 542 51.22 -14.64 12.65
C PHE A 542 51.58 -13.22 12.12
N GLY A 543 51.97 -12.35 13.05
CA GLY A 543 53.06 -11.37 12.87
C GLY A 543 52.73 -10.01 12.26
N ARG A 544 51.49 -9.74 11.81
CA ARG A 544 51.13 -8.45 11.22
C ARG A 544 50.27 -7.60 12.17
N THR A 545 50.72 -6.37 12.46
CA THR A 545 49.89 -5.36 13.11
C THR A 545 48.76 -4.96 12.16
N LEU A 546 47.51 -5.25 12.55
CA LEU A 546 46.33 -4.85 11.79
C LEU A 546 46.24 -3.32 11.74
N GLY A 547 46.04 -2.76 10.55
CA GLY A 547 45.85 -1.32 10.40
C GLY A 547 44.51 -0.86 11.00
N ALA A 548 44.38 0.42 11.38
CA ALA A 548 43.15 0.95 11.98
C ALA A 548 41.89 0.76 11.10
N ARG A 549 42.05 0.69 9.77
CA ARG A 549 40.99 0.33 8.81
C ARG A 549 40.60 -1.14 8.85
N GLU A 550 41.57 -2.06 8.97
CA GLU A 550 41.31 -3.50 9.05
C GLU A 550 40.63 -3.88 10.37
N LEU A 551 40.97 -3.16 11.45
CA LEU A 551 40.28 -3.24 12.75
C LEU A 551 38.87 -2.65 12.72
N ALA A 552 38.54 -1.79 11.75
CA ALA A 552 37.23 -1.17 11.58
C ALA A 552 36.29 -1.98 10.67
N ASP A 553 36.83 -2.76 9.72
CA ASP A 553 36.00 -3.51 8.75
C ASP A 553 35.16 -4.62 9.41
N PRO A 554 33.96 -4.92 8.88
CA PRO A 554 33.16 -6.05 9.34
C PRO A 554 33.86 -7.37 8.96
N MET A 555 34.32 -8.12 9.96
CA MET A 555 34.88 -9.48 9.79
C MET A 555 33.83 -10.49 9.28
N THR A 556 32.57 -10.10 9.21
CA THR A 556 31.42 -10.91 8.79
C THR A 556 31.01 -10.68 7.34
N ASP A 557 31.78 -9.95 6.52
CA ASP A 557 31.47 -9.80 5.10
C ASP A 557 31.59 -11.15 4.36
N PRO A 558 30.47 -11.82 3.98
CA PRO A 558 30.52 -13.08 3.26
C PRO A 558 30.99 -12.89 1.82
N THR A 559 31.20 -11.65 1.35
CA THR A 559 31.77 -11.38 0.02
C THR A 559 33.29 -11.53 -0.04
N ARG A 560 33.94 -11.87 1.08
CA ARG A 560 35.33 -12.36 1.11
C ARG A 560 35.46 -13.88 1.13
N SER A 561 34.36 -14.63 1.26
CA SER A 561 34.38 -16.10 1.19
C SER A 561 34.01 -16.64 -0.20
N ASN A 562 34.26 -15.88 -1.27
CA ASN A 562 34.37 -16.35 -2.65
C ASN A 562 35.11 -15.33 -3.52
#